data_AF-A0A022Q4U1-F1
#
_entry.id   AF-A0A022Q4U1-F1
#
_cell.length_a   1.000
_cell.length_b   1.000
_cell.length_c   1.000
_cell.angle_alpha   90.00
_cell.angle_beta   90.00
_cell.angle_gamma   90.00
#
_symmetry.space_group_name_H-M   'P 1'
#
loop_
_entity.id
_entity.type
_entity.pdbx_description
1 polymer ?
#
loop_
_entity_poly.entity_id
_entity_poly.type
_entity_poly.pdbx_seq_one_letter_code
_entity_poly.pdbx_strand_id
1 'polypeptide(L)'
;FASIAAVEGINYIWNKRLIPLSTQKLVDCDTGNRHCDGGYATVAFQYIMENGITTDNNYPYEDKYGNFCQNRKEKEMRFSVFKETAAHVTRFNSRRPGDDHDQTYTMELSQFADWTPSEFRRRRCAIPHHELEQGNDYDEMIMTTEAENVTSSYGNMNHLLPKEVNWVKRGAVTSVKSYKFISPNYKNKPAVRIDGYYRVRRNNERALMIAVARQPVVALIEASPDFRHYSKGVFAGECGTVQDHAVTIVGYGTTPCGIPYWLVKNSWGPQWGGEGGYIRMRPNVSDKRGLCGIAMEAYYPYNLKFGTTAFRKEGF
;
A
#
# COMPACT_ATOMS: atom_id res chain seq x y z
N PHE A 1 -8.42 -3.06 -1.62
CA PHE A 1 -7.83 -3.08 -0.26
C PHE A 1 -7.12 -1.79 0.10
N ALA A 2 -6.09 -1.37 -0.65
CA ALA A 2 -5.36 -0.12 -0.38
C ALA A 2 -6.25 1.13 -0.33
N SER A 3 -7.22 1.27 -1.25
CA SER A 3 -8.17 2.40 -1.27
C SER A 3 -8.98 2.51 0.02
N ILE A 4 -9.41 1.35 0.57
CA ILE A 4 -10.18 1.29 1.82
C ILE A 4 -9.31 1.74 2.99
N ALA A 5 -8.06 1.26 3.08
CA ALA A 5 -7.13 1.68 4.12
C ALA A 5 -6.85 3.20 4.08
N ALA A 6 -6.73 3.79 2.89
CA ALA A 6 -6.61 5.24 2.74
C ALA A 6 -7.87 5.99 3.20
N VAL A 7 -9.07 5.49 2.88
CA VAL A 7 -10.35 6.07 3.35
C VAL A 7 -10.50 5.94 4.88
N GLU A 8 -10.09 4.81 5.46
CA GLU A 8 -10.07 4.61 6.91
C GLU A 8 -9.17 5.64 7.61
N GLY A 9 -7.95 5.82 7.10
CA GLY A 9 -6.96 6.73 7.67
C GLY A 9 -7.39 8.19 7.57
N ILE A 10 -7.90 8.63 6.42
CA ILE A 10 -8.35 10.01 6.25
C ILE A 10 -9.59 10.33 7.08
N ASN A 11 -10.51 9.37 7.25
CA ASN A 11 -11.66 9.54 8.13
C ASN A 11 -11.25 9.73 9.60
N TYR A 12 -10.19 9.05 10.07
CA TYR A 12 -9.64 9.33 11.40
C TYR A 12 -9.05 10.74 11.49
N ILE A 13 -8.30 11.19 10.48
CA ILE A 13 -7.69 12.53 10.48
C ILE A 13 -8.78 13.60 10.63
N TRP A 14 -9.86 13.51 9.86
CA TRP A 14 -10.95 14.49 9.87
C TRP A 14 -11.82 14.41 11.12
N ASN A 15 -12.18 13.20 11.54
CA ASN A 15 -13.27 12.99 12.49
C ASN A 15 -12.81 12.38 13.83
N LYS A 16 -11.51 12.10 13.99
CA LYS A 16 -10.93 11.39 15.14
C LYS A 16 -11.57 10.04 15.44
N ARG A 17 -12.19 9.43 14.43
CA ARG A 17 -12.90 8.16 14.55
C ARG A 17 -12.31 7.14 13.58
N LEU A 18 -11.55 6.19 14.11
CA LEU A 18 -10.98 5.11 13.31
C LEU A 18 -12.05 4.03 13.16
N ILE A 19 -12.57 3.87 11.94
CA ILE A 19 -13.63 2.90 11.65
C ILE A 19 -13.05 1.86 10.69
N PRO A 20 -12.99 0.57 11.06
CA PRO A 20 -12.67 -0.48 10.11
C PRO A 20 -13.75 -0.54 9.02
N LEU A 21 -13.38 -0.28 7.78
CA LEU A 21 -14.23 -0.29 6.58
C LEU A 21 -14.09 -1.62 5.82
N SER A 22 -15.17 -2.01 5.15
CA SER A 22 -15.29 -3.29 4.45
C SER A 22 -14.56 -3.27 3.11
N THR A 23 -13.55 -4.14 2.97
CA THR A 23 -12.88 -4.35 1.68
C THR A 23 -13.71 -5.22 0.75
N GLN A 24 -14.53 -6.13 1.27
CA GLN A 24 -15.34 -7.04 0.48
C GLN A 24 -16.53 -6.35 -0.19
N LYS A 25 -17.14 -5.37 0.46
CA LYS A 25 -18.23 -4.60 -0.15
C LYS A 25 -17.76 -3.92 -1.44
N LEU A 26 -16.53 -3.41 -1.43
CA LEU A 26 -15.91 -2.84 -2.62
C LEU A 26 -15.64 -3.94 -3.66
N VAL A 27 -15.06 -5.07 -3.25
CA VAL A 27 -14.79 -6.22 -4.13
C VAL A 27 -16.05 -6.78 -4.79
N ASP A 28 -17.17 -6.89 -4.08
CA ASP A 28 -18.40 -7.55 -4.56
C ASP A 28 -19.34 -6.64 -5.35
N CYS A 29 -19.30 -5.34 -5.09
CA CYS A 29 -20.31 -4.40 -5.60
C CYS A 29 -19.75 -3.34 -6.55
N ASP A 30 -18.43 -3.19 -6.63
CA ASP A 30 -17.77 -2.42 -7.68
C ASP A 30 -17.57 -3.32 -8.91
N THR A 31 -18.67 -3.59 -9.62
CA THR A 31 -18.71 -4.54 -10.75
C THR A 31 -17.88 -4.08 -11.95
N GLY A 32 -17.48 -2.80 -11.98
CA GLY A 32 -16.55 -2.24 -12.97
C GLY A 32 -15.07 -2.50 -12.67
N ASN A 33 -14.74 -3.07 -11.50
CA ASN A 33 -13.38 -3.00 -10.95
C ASN A 33 -12.77 -4.35 -10.54
N ARG A 34 -13.03 -5.39 -11.34
CA ARG A 34 -12.35 -6.71 -11.34
C ARG A 34 -12.20 -7.47 -10.00
N HIS A 35 -12.94 -7.06 -8.97
CA HIS A 35 -13.19 -7.84 -7.76
C HIS A 35 -11.89 -8.32 -7.06
N CYS A 36 -11.66 -9.64 -7.00
CA CYS A 36 -10.51 -10.28 -6.36
C CYS A 36 -9.26 -10.34 -7.26
N ASP A 37 -9.38 -10.03 -8.55
CA ASP A 37 -8.29 -9.96 -9.52
C ASP A 37 -7.61 -8.56 -9.50
N GLY A 38 -7.76 -7.86 -8.38
CA GLY A 38 -7.39 -6.46 -8.15
C GLY A 38 -8.36 -5.45 -8.76
N GLY A 39 -8.06 -4.16 -8.56
CA GLY A 39 -8.89 -3.05 -9.01
C GLY A 39 -8.19 -1.69 -8.86
N TYR A 40 -8.62 -0.70 -9.63
CA TYR A 40 -8.07 0.65 -9.64
C TYR A 40 -8.50 1.45 -8.41
N ALA A 41 -7.56 2.18 -7.81
CA ALA A 41 -7.84 3.04 -6.67
C ALA A 41 -8.81 4.17 -7.04
N THR A 42 -8.71 4.71 -8.25
CA THR A 42 -9.56 5.78 -8.79
C THR A 42 -11.01 5.32 -8.96
N VAL A 43 -11.24 4.15 -9.57
CA VAL A 43 -12.57 3.53 -9.71
C VAL A 43 -13.14 3.18 -8.33
N ALA A 44 -12.31 2.65 -7.44
CA ALA A 44 -12.73 2.39 -6.07
C ALA A 44 -13.12 3.67 -5.32
N PHE A 45 -12.38 4.78 -5.49
CA PHE A 45 -12.73 6.07 -4.91
C PHE A 45 -14.02 6.63 -5.52
N GLN A 46 -14.19 6.56 -6.84
CA GLN A 46 -15.42 6.94 -7.54
C GLN A 46 -16.63 6.18 -6.99
N TYR A 47 -16.51 4.86 -6.87
CA TYR A 47 -17.54 4.02 -6.28
C TYR A 47 -17.89 4.46 -4.85
N ILE A 48 -16.89 4.73 -4.01
CA ILE A 48 -17.08 5.19 -2.62
C ILE A 48 -17.69 6.61 -2.57
N MET A 49 -17.40 7.49 -3.53
CA MET A 49 -18.04 8.81 -3.63
C MET A 49 -19.55 8.65 -3.89
N GLU A 50 -19.91 7.84 -4.88
CA GLU A 50 -21.28 7.65 -5.33
C GLU A 50 -22.11 6.85 -4.33
N ASN A 51 -21.56 5.76 -3.80
CA ASN A 51 -22.31 4.75 -3.04
C ASN A 51 -21.97 4.74 -1.54
N GLY A 52 -20.82 5.31 -1.17
CA GLY A 52 -20.23 5.18 0.17
C GLY A 52 -19.73 3.77 0.46
N ILE A 53 -19.16 3.57 1.65
CA ILE A 53 -18.65 2.27 2.09
C ILE A 53 -19.06 1.95 3.51
N THR A 54 -19.35 0.67 3.76
CA THR A 54 -19.77 0.16 5.08
C THR A 54 -18.57 -0.23 5.94
N THR A 55 -18.83 -0.63 7.18
CA THR A 55 -17.79 -1.14 8.09
C THR A 55 -17.44 -2.59 7.77
N ASP A 56 -16.21 -2.97 8.10
CA ASP A 56 -15.70 -4.35 8.00
C ASP A 56 -16.56 -5.31 8.85
N ASN A 57 -17.05 -4.84 10.01
CA ASN A 57 -17.97 -5.60 10.84
C ASN A 57 -19.31 -5.89 10.14
N ASN A 58 -19.75 -4.99 9.25
CA ASN A 58 -21.00 -5.19 8.55
C ASN A 58 -20.83 -6.10 7.32
N TYR A 59 -19.76 -5.95 6.54
CA TYR A 59 -19.51 -6.75 5.32
C TYR A 59 -18.06 -7.25 5.28
N PRO A 60 -17.71 -8.30 6.02
CA PRO A 60 -16.33 -8.78 6.10
C PRO A 60 -15.89 -9.54 4.82
N TYR A 61 -14.59 -9.80 4.67
CA TYR A 61 -13.99 -10.41 3.48
C TYR A 61 -13.95 -11.95 3.47
N GLU A 62 -14.38 -12.57 2.36
CA GLU A 62 -14.50 -14.01 2.13
C GLU A 62 -13.56 -14.54 1.04
N ASP A 63 -12.64 -15.44 1.42
CA ASP A 63 -11.74 -16.17 0.51
C ASP A 63 -12.36 -17.53 0.12
N LYS A 64 -13.20 -17.56 -0.93
CA LYS A 64 -14.01 -18.74 -1.32
C LYS A 64 -13.24 -19.93 -1.93
N TYR A 65 -11.90 -19.96 -1.92
CA TYR A 65 -11.10 -20.93 -2.71
C TYR A 65 -10.49 -22.13 -1.93
N GLY A 66 -10.84 -22.35 -0.67
CA GLY A 66 -10.14 -23.28 0.25
C GLY A 66 -10.28 -24.80 0.06
N ASN A 67 -11.04 -25.32 -0.92
CA ASN A 67 -11.40 -26.76 -0.99
C ASN A 67 -10.66 -27.61 -2.05
N PHE A 68 -9.65 -27.09 -2.77
CA PHE A 68 -9.07 -27.81 -3.93
C PHE A 68 -7.81 -28.66 -3.65
N CYS A 69 -7.19 -28.58 -2.47
CA CYS A 69 -5.84 -29.11 -2.25
C CYS A 69 -5.82 -30.52 -1.64
N GLN A 70 -6.13 -31.59 -2.39
CA GLN A 70 -6.02 -32.97 -1.85
C GLN A 70 -5.34 -34.02 -2.74
N ASN A 71 -4.87 -33.72 -3.95
CA ASN A 71 -4.20 -34.74 -4.77
C ASN A 71 -2.67 -34.80 -4.54
N ARG A 72 -2.08 -36.01 -4.62
CA ARG A 72 -0.66 -36.26 -4.33
C ARG A 72 0.30 -35.45 -5.21
N LYS A 73 -0.05 -35.28 -6.49
CA LYS A 73 0.74 -34.52 -7.47
C LYS A 73 0.85 -33.04 -7.09
N GLU A 74 -0.23 -32.44 -6.59
CA GLU A 74 -0.21 -31.07 -6.08
C GLU A 74 0.70 -30.95 -4.86
N LYS A 75 0.61 -31.89 -3.89
CA LYS A 75 1.50 -31.89 -2.73
C LYS A 75 2.98 -31.98 -3.10
N GLU A 76 3.32 -32.84 -4.07
CA GLU A 76 4.69 -32.99 -4.59
C GLU A 76 5.19 -31.69 -5.24
N MET A 77 4.34 -31.05 -6.07
CA MET A 77 4.66 -29.75 -6.71
C MET A 77 4.84 -28.63 -5.68
N ARG A 78 3.90 -28.48 -4.73
CA ARG A 78 3.98 -27.50 -3.63
C ARG A 78 5.25 -27.67 -2.80
N PHE A 79 5.60 -28.91 -2.48
CA PHE A 79 6.81 -29.22 -1.73
C PHE A 79 8.09 -28.88 -2.52
N SER A 80 8.10 -29.06 -3.85
CA SER A 80 9.23 -28.63 -4.68
C SER A 80 9.42 -27.11 -4.64
N VAL A 81 8.33 -26.36 -4.84
CA VAL A 81 8.33 -24.88 -4.78
C VAL A 81 8.78 -24.38 -3.41
N PHE A 82 8.28 -25.03 -2.35
CA PHE A 82 8.68 -24.72 -0.98
C PHE A 82 10.17 -24.93 -0.73
N LYS A 83 10.75 -26.06 -1.19
CA LYS A 83 12.19 -26.34 -1.05
C LYS A 83 13.05 -25.30 -1.75
N GLU A 84 12.69 -24.93 -2.98
CA GLU A 84 13.41 -23.90 -3.75
C GLU A 84 13.37 -22.55 -3.03
N THR A 85 12.19 -22.17 -2.53
CA THR A 85 11.99 -20.96 -1.74
C THR A 85 12.81 -20.98 -0.45
N ALA A 86 12.79 -22.09 0.30
CA ALA A 86 13.57 -22.25 1.53
C ALA A 86 15.08 -22.13 1.27
N ALA A 87 15.56 -22.72 0.18
CA ALA A 87 16.96 -22.62 -0.22
C ALA A 87 17.33 -21.18 -0.61
N HIS A 88 16.46 -20.45 -1.32
CA HIS A 88 16.67 -19.03 -1.65
C HIS A 88 16.76 -18.16 -0.40
N VAL A 89 15.77 -18.26 0.51
CA VAL A 89 15.75 -17.52 1.78
C VAL A 89 16.98 -17.81 2.60
N THR A 90 17.38 -19.09 2.70
CA THR A 90 18.58 -19.49 3.46
C THR A 90 19.84 -18.88 2.85
N ARG A 91 20.03 -18.99 1.53
CA ARG A 91 21.18 -18.39 0.83
C ARG A 91 21.22 -16.88 0.99
N PHE A 92 20.09 -16.19 0.85
CA PHE A 92 20.00 -14.74 1.01
C PHE A 92 20.41 -14.31 2.42
N ASN A 93 19.88 -14.97 3.46
CA ASN A 93 20.18 -14.64 4.85
C ASN A 93 21.58 -15.09 5.33
N SER A 94 22.26 -15.96 4.58
CA SER A 94 23.59 -16.49 4.95
C SER A 94 24.76 -15.71 4.33
N ARG A 95 24.49 -14.64 3.58
CA ARG A 95 25.53 -13.75 3.04
C ARG A 95 26.30 -13.10 4.19
N ARG A 96 27.63 -13.06 4.09
CA ARG A 96 28.47 -12.48 5.16
C ARG A 96 28.38 -10.95 5.11
N PRO A 97 28.42 -10.28 6.28
CA PRO A 97 28.63 -8.83 6.31
C PRO A 97 29.91 -8.47 5.54
N GLY A 98 29.78 -7.76 4.42
CA GLY A 98 30.89 -7.33 3.56
C GLY A 98 30.93 -7.92 2.15
N ASP A 99 30.19 -9.00 1.86
CA ASP A 99 30.06 -9.52 0.47
C ASP A 99 29.06 -8.70 -0.36
N ASP A 100 28.17 -7.99 0.33
CA ASP A 100 27.11 -7.15 -0.23
C ASP A 100 26.85 -6.02 0.79
N HIS A 101 27.53 -4.87 0.62
CA HIS A 101 27.53 -3.78 1.60
C HIS A 101 26.14 -3.17 1.87
N ASP A 102 25.13 -3.53 1.07
CA ASP A 102 23.79 -2.97 1.07
C ASP A 102 22.71 -3.94 1.61
N GLN A 103 23.07 -5.09 2.21
CA GLN A 103 22.06 -6.00 2.78
C GLN A 103 21.41 -5.39 4.04
N THR A 104 20.34 -4.64 3.83
CA THR A 104 19.60 -3.90 4.85
C THR A 104 18.32 -4.60 5.32
N TYR A 105 18.00 -5.78 4.77
CA TYR A 105 16.81 -6.56 5.11
C TYR A 105 17.09 -8.06 5.16
N THR A 106 16.18 -8.80 5.81
CA THR A 106 16.17 -10.26 5.84
C THR A 106 14.88 -10.80 5.26
N MET A 107 14.92 -12.06 4.80
CA MET A 107 13.76 -12.77 4.28
C MET A 107 13.29 -13.86 5.25
N GLU A 108 12.04 -14.28 5.13
CA GLU A 108 11.46 -15.42 5.85
C GLU A 108 10.56 -16.26 4.95
N LEU A 109 10.29 -17.50 5.38
CA LEU A 109 9.29 -18.34 4.73
C LEU A 109 7.89 -17.81 5.07
N SER A 110 7.41 -16.88 4.26
CA SER A 110 6.04 -16.36 4.34
C SER A 110 4.99 -17.46 4.11
N GLN A 111 3.73 -17.16 4.44
CA GLN A 111 2.57 -18.01 4.09
C GLN A 111 2.39 -18.31 2.58
N PHE A 112 3.17 -17.68 1.69
CA PHE A 112 3.16 -17.91 0.24
C PHE A 112 4.35 -18.77 -0.23
N ALA A 113 5.08 -19.42 0.69
CA ALA A 113 6.33 -20.14 0.38
C ALA A 113 6.16 -21.34 -0.56
N ASP A 114 4.96 -21.90 -0.66
CA ASP A 114 4.61 -23.01 -1.55
C ASP A 114 3.91 -22.56 -2.84
N TRP A 115 3.81 -21.24 -3.09
CA TRP A 115 3.23 -20.68 -4.31
C TRP A 115 4.34 -20.41 -5.32
N THR A 116 4.07 -20.64 -6.61
CA THR A 116 5.01 -20.19 -7.65
C THR A 116 4.96 -18.65 -7.78
N PRO A 117 6.00 -17.98 -8.33
CA PRO A 117 5.93 -16.54 -8.58
C PRO A 117 4.73 -16.13 -9.44
N SER A 118 4.42 -16.90 -10.50
CA SER A 118 3.28 -16.64 -11.37
C SER A 118 1.93 -16.86 -10.69
N GLU A 119 1.82 -17.86 -9.82
CA GLU A 119 0.62 -18.06 -9.01
C GLU A 119 0.43 -16.93 -8.00
N PHE A 120 1.50 -16.52 -7.33
CA PHE A 120 1.49 -15.43 -6.39
C PHE A 120 1.05 -14.12 -7.05
N ARG A 121 1.68 -13.75 -8.17
CA ARG A 121 1.31 -12.55 -8.91
C ARG A 121 -0.16 -12.55 -9.30
N ARG A 122 -0.66 -13.66 -9.87
CA ARG A 122 -2.08 -13.78 -10.25
C ARG A 122 -3.05 -13.66 -9.08
N ARG A 123 -2.69 -14.19 -7.91
CA ARG A 123 -3.61 -14.26 -6.75
C ARG A 123 -3.50 -13.07 -5.79
N ARG A 124 -2.38 -12.32 -5.81
CA ARG A 124 -2.10 -11.28 -4.80
C ARG A 124 -1.64 -9.93 -5.37
N CYS A 125 -1.24 -9.88 -6.64
CA CYS A 125 -0.63 -8.71 -7.29
C CYS A 125 -1.17 -8.52 -8.72
N ALA A 126 -2.42 -8.86 -8.99
CA ALA A 126 -3.00 -8.52 -10.29
C ALA A 126 -3.54 -7.09 -10.19
N ILE A 127 -2.86 -6.10 -10.79
CA ILE A 127 -3.50 -4.85 -11.17
C ILE A 127 -3.70 -4.90 -12.70
N PRO A 128 -4.94 -4.77 -13.18
CA PRO A 128 -5.25 -4.52 -14.57
C PRO A 128 -4.42 -3.44 -15.28
N HIS A 129 -3.77 -3.78 -16.40
CA HIS A 129 -2.98 -2.83 -17.22
C HIS A 129 -3.81 -1.83 -18.08
N HIS A 130 -5.14 -1.79 -18.00
CA HIS A 130 -5.97 -1.22 -19.08
C HIS A 130 -6.35 0.27 -18.97
N GLU A 131 -6.05 1.01 -17.90
CA GLU A 131 -6.48 2.42 -17.79
C GLU A 131 -5.41 3.35 -17.20
N LEU A 132 -4.17 3.23 -17.67
CA LEU A 132 -3.11 4.22 -17.36
C LEU A 132 -3.10 5.44 -18.31
N GLU A 133 -4.02 5.51 -19.29
CA GLU A 133 -3.98 6.51 -20.36
C GLU A 133 -5.18 7.48 -20.43
N GLN A 134 -6.19 7.39 -19.54
CA GLN A 134 -7.42 8.23 -19.65
C GLN A 134 -7.70 9.13 -18.43
N GLY A 135 -6.65 9.55 -17.71
CA GLY A 135 -6.75 10.67 -16.79
C GLY A 135 -6.48 11.97 -17.55
N ASN A 136 -7.49 12.83 -17.70
CA ASN A 136 -7.32 14.13 -18.35
C ASN A 136 -6.22 14.95 -17.67
N ASP A 137 -5.30 15.51 -18.48
CA ASP A 137 -4.14 16.34 -18.13
C ASP A 137 -4.46 17.54 -17.20
N TYR A 138 -5.74 17.89 -17.08
CA TYR A 138 -6.24 19.05 -16.32
C TYR A 138 -6.14 18.87 -14.78
N ASP A 139 -6.15 17.65 -14.24
CA ASP A 139 -5.96 17.42 -12.78
C ASP A 139 -4.48 17.50 -12.35
N GLU A 140 -3.55 17.36 -13.31
CA GLU A 140 -2.13 17.62 -13.09
C GLU A 140 -1.89 19.12 -12.83
N MET A 141 -2.69 19.98 -13.48
CA MET A 141 -2.55 21.44 -13.46
C MET A 141 -2.83 22.06 -12.07
N ILE A 142 -3.83 21.58 -11.32
CA ILE A 142 -4.20 22.17 -10.02
C ILE A 142 -3.08 21.96 -8.98
N MET A 143 -2.43 20.80 -8.99
CA MET A 143 -1.28 20.49 -8.14
C MET A 143 0.00 21.20 -8.57
N THR A 144 0.25 21.36 -9.88
CA THR A 144 1.40 22.16 -10.34
C THR A 144 1.26 23.60 -9.87
N THR A 145 0.09 24.23 -9.96
CA THR A 145 -0.04 25.62 -9.52
C THR A 145 0.08 25.82 -8.01
N GLU A 146 -0.46 24.95 -7.13
CA GLU A 146 -0.28 25.13 -5.68
C GLU A 146 1.08 24.62 -5.17
N ALA A 147 1.58 23.48 -5.65
CA ALA A 147 2.89 22.98 -5.25
C ALA A 147 4.05 23.79 -5.87
N GLU A 148 3.88 24.31 -7.10
CA GLU A 148 4.87 25.19 -7.76
C GLU A 148 4.77 26.65 -7.29
N ASN A 149 3.60 27.18 -6.92
CA ASN A 149 3.54 28.47 -6.22
C ASN A 149 4.09 28.39 -4.78
N VAL A 150 3.97 27.24 -4.12
CA VAL A 150 4.61 26.98 -2.82
C VAL A 150 6.12 26.78 -2.96
N THR A 151 6.63 26.18 -4.04
CA THR A 151 8.09 26.06 -4.27
C THR A 151 8.73 27.30 -4.92
N SER A 152 7.96 28.13 -5.64
CA SER A 152 8.45 29.38 -6.25
C SER A 152 8.54 30.53 -5.25
N SER A 153 7.74 30.52 -4.16
CA SER A 153 7.81 31.56 -3.12
C SER A 153 8.70 31.19 -1.92
N TYR A 154 9.06 29.91 -1.76
CA TYR A 154 9.93 29.46 -0.67
C TYR A 154 10.96 28.45 -1.15
N GLY A 155 12.20 28.91 -1.28
CA GLY A 155 13.36 28.07 -1.57
C GLY A 155 13.53 26.91 -0.58
N ASN A 156 13.96 25.76 -1.12
CA ASN A 156 14.49 24.58 -0.44
C ASN A 156 14.00 24.30 1.00
N MET A 157 12.71 24.02 1.16
CA MET A 157 12.08 23.64 2.44
C MET A 157 12.39 22.21 2.93
N ASN A 158 13.58 21.66 2.67
CA ASN A 158 13.96 20.36 3.26
C ASN A 158 13.92 20.37 4.80
N HIS A 159 14.09 21.54 5.42
CA HIS A 159 14.07 21.69 6.87
C HIS A 159 12.66 21.70 7.50
N LEU A 160 11.60 21.86 6.69
CA LEU A 160 10.22 22.01 7.19
C LEU A 160 9.43 20.70 7.20
N LEU A 161 9.90 19.66 6.50
CA LEU A 161 9.31 18.34 6.63
C LEU A 161 9.78 17.69 7.94
N PRO A 162 8.89 17.04 8.70
CA PRO A 162 9.29 16.25 9.85
C PRO A 162 10.34 15.21 9.45
N LYS A 163 11.32 14.93 10.32
CA LYS A 163 12.32 13.88 10.05
C LYS A 163 11.74 12.47 10.07
N GLU A 164 10.65 12.27 10.81
CA GLU A 164 9.89 11.01 10.89
C GLU A 164 8.39 11.34 10.88
N VAL A 165 7.63 10.56 10.11
CA VAL A 165 6.19 10.55 10.11
C VAL A 165 5.74 9.11 10.33
N ASN A 166 4.84 8.90 11.29
CA ASN A 166 4.28 7.58 11.56
C ASN A 166 2.80 7.71 11.92
N TRP A 167 1.93 7.51 10.94
CA TRP A 167 0.49 7.61 11.12
C TRP A 167 -0.09 6.48 11.99
N VAL A 168 0.62 5.36 12.14
CA VAL A 168 0.25 4.27 13.06
C VAL A 168 0.34 4.74 14.50
N LYS A 169 1.47 5.35 14.89
CA LYS A 169 1.67 5.94 16.23
C LYS A 169 0.67 7.07 16.52
N ARG A 170 0.18 7.75 15.48
CA ARG A 170 -0.84 8.80 15.57
C ARG A 170 -2.28 8.28 15.58
N GLY A 171 -2.50 6.96 15.59
CA GLY A 171 -3.84 6.36 15.63
C GLY A 171 -4.63 6.46 14.32
N ALA A 172 -4.00 6.89 13.22
CA ALA A 172 -4.63 7.10 11.92
C ALA A 172 -4.53 5.89 10.98
N VAL A 173 -4.21 4.70 11.53
CA VAL A 173 -4.06 3.47 10.77
C VAL A 173 -4.74 2.33 11.52
N THR A 174 -5.69 1.66 10.88
CA THR A 174 -6.36 0.44 11.38
C THR A 174 -5.40 -0.73 11.48
N SER A 175 -5.81 -1.82 12.15
CA SER A 175 -5.10 -3.09 12.08
C SER A 175 -4.91 -3.56 10.63
N VAL A 176 -3.86 -4.35 10.40
CA VAL A 176 -3.70 -5.06 9.13
C VAL A 176 -4.83 -6.07 9.00
N LYS A 177 -5.54 -6.03 7.87
CA LYS A 177 -6.77 -6.81 7.67
C LYS A 177 -6.46 -8.30 7.52
N SER A 178 -7.26 -9.16 8.14
CA SER A 178 -7.25 -10.62 8.02
C SER A 178 -8.69 -11.18 8.05
N TYR A 179 -8.93 -12.29 7.34
CA TYR A 179 -10.23 -12.97 7.10
C TYR A 179 -11.13 -13.19 8.33
N LYS A 180 -12.46 -12.98 8.20
CA LYS A 180 -13.53 -13.45 9.11
C LYS A 180 -14.86 -13.68 8.36
N PHE A 181 -15.66 -14.65 8.81
CA PHE A 181 -16.95 -15.10 8.23
C PHE A 181 -18.07 -14.03 8.20
N ILE A 182 -18.92 -14.05 7.17
CA ILE A 182 -20.08 -13.15 6.97
C ILE A 182 -21.32 -13.61 7.75
N SER A 183 -22.12 -12.64 8.23
CA SER A 183 -23.49 -12.86 8.72
C SER A 183 -24.54 -12.55 7.64
N PRO A 184 -25.60 -13.37 7.46
CA PRO A 184 -26.54 -13.25 6.33
C PRO A 184 -27.45 -12.00 6.31
N ASN A 185 -27.50 -11.21 7.39
CA ASN A 185 -28.49 -10.14 7.56
C ASN A 185 -27.88 -8.73 7.45
N TYR A 186 -27.38 -8.39 6.26
CA TYR A 186 -26.67 -7.14 5.99
C TYR A 186 -27.61 -5.95 5.66
N LYS A 187 -27.34 -4.77 6.24
CA LYS A 187 -27.98 -3.48 5.86
C LYS A 187 -26.96 -2.51 5.25
N ASN A 188 -27.27 -1.99 4.07
CA ASN A 188 -26.35 -1.20 3.22
C ASN A 188 -26.41 0.31 3.53
N LYS A 189 -25.96 0.74 4.71
CA LYS A 189 -25.87 2.17 5.06
C LYS A 189 -24.41 2.66 5.00
N PRO A 190 -24.08 3.69 4.20
CA PRO A 190 -22.72 4.20 4.09
C PRO A 190 -22.27 4.89 5.38
N ALA A 191 -21.03 4.62 5.80
CA ALA A 191 -20.45 5.18 7.03
C ALA A 191 -19.63 6.46 6.79
N VAL A 192 -19.01 6.60 5.61
CA VAL A 192 -18.12 7.71 5.22
C VAL A 192 -18.26 8.00 3.71
N ARG A 193 -18.08 9.26 3.31
CA ARG A 193 -17.88 9.72 1.92
C ARG A 193 -16.65 10.63 1.82
N ILE A 194 -15.97 10.59 0.67
CA ILE A 194 -14.87 11.50 0.28
C ILE A 194 -15.37 12.41 -0.86
N ASP A 195 -14.73 13.57 -1.07
CA ASP A 195 -15.15 14.50 -2.13
C ASP A 195 -14.28 14.39 -3.41
N GLY A 196 -13.14 13.72 -3.32
CA GLY A 196 -12.27 13.42 -4.45
C GLY A 196 -10.91 12.87 -4.00
N TYR A 197 -9.96 12.84 -4.92
CA TYR A 197 -8.58 12.45 -4.67
C TYR A 197 -7.62 13.29 -5.49
N TYR A 198 -6.38 13.38 -5.02
CA TYR A 198 -5.27 13.94 -5.77
C TYR A 198 -4.30 12.85 -6.19
N ARG A 199 -3.72 13.02 -7.37
CA ARG A 199 -2.54 12.27 -7.81
C ARG A 199 -1.29 13.02 -7.38
N VAL A 200 -0.33 12.31 -6.81
CA VAL A 200 1.01 12.84 -6.53
C VAL A 200 1.76 12.93 -7.86
N ARG A 201 2.56 13.99 -8.05
CA ARG A 201 3.42 14.16 -9.23
C ARG A 201 4.26 12.90 -9.45
N ARG A 202 4.14 12.31 -10.64
CA ARG A 202 4.83 11.06 -11.00
C ARG A 202 6.33 11.24 -10.93
N ASN A 203 7.02 10.17 -10.54
CA ASN A 203 8.47 10.07 -10.49
C ASN A 203 9.14 11.16 -9.62
N ASN A 204 8.46 11.54 -8.53
CA ASN A 204 8.91 12.59 -7.64
C ASN A 204 8.72 12.17 -6.17
N GLU A 205 9.73 11.48 -5.62
CA GLU A 205 9.72 11.03 -4.21
C GLU A 205 9.63 12.19 -3.21
N ARG A 206 10.06 13.41 -3.59
CA ARG A 206 9.88 14.61 -2.76
C ARG A 206 8.41 14.99 -2.65
N ALA A 207 7.69 15.05 -3.77
CA ALA A 207 6.25 15.31 -3.78
C ALA A 207 5.49 14.23 -3.01
N LEU A 208 5.91 12.97 -3.15
CA LEU A 208 5.39 11.85 -2.38
C LEU A 208 5.63 12.03 -0.88
N MET A 209 6.83 12.45 -0.46
CA MET A 209 7.15 12.69 0.94
C MET A 209 6.29 13.81 1.54
N ILE A 210 6.05 14.90 0.79
CA ILE A 210 5.16 15.99 1.20
C ILE A 210 3.73 15.48 1.41
N ALA A 211 3.23 14.64 0.49
CA ALA A 211 1.90 14.03 0.62
C ALA A 211 1.82 13.10 1.83
N VAL A 212 2.81 12.23 2.04
CA VAL A 212 2.88 11.31 3.19
C VAL A 212 2.97 12.06 4.52
N ALA A 213 3.66 13.20 4.55
CA ALA A 213 3.74 14.06 5.73
C ALA A 213 2.38 14.61 6.17
N ARG A 214 1.43 14.71 5.23
CA ARG A 214 0.09 15.24 5.43
C ARG A 214 -0.91 14.15 5.78
N GLN A 215 -0.81 12.98 5.14
CA GLN A 215 -1.75 11.87 5.34
C GLN A 215 -1.18 10.56 4.77
N PRO A 216 -1.76 9.39 5.08
CA PRO A 216 -1.46 8.16 4.36
C PRO A 216 -1.72 8.26 2.85
N VAL A 217 -0.83 7.70 2.04
CA VAL A 217 -0.87 7.76 0.56
C VAL A 217 -0.92 6.35 -0.01
N VAL A 218 -1.81 6.11 -0.97
CA VAL A 218 -1.80 4.86 -1.76
C VAL A 218 -0.68 4.95 -2.78
N ALA A 219 0.13 3.90 -2.93
CA ALA A 219 1.14 3.80 -3.97
C ALA A 219 1.05 2.43 -4.66
N LEU A 220 1.30 2.40 -5.97
CA LEU A 220 1.47 1.15 -6.70
C LEU A 220 2.95 0.78 -6.75
N ILE A 221 3.24 -0.52 -6.67
CA ILE A 221 4.58 -1.08 -6.70
C ILE A 221 4.60 -2.37 -7.51
N GLU A 222 5.78 -2.81 -7.94
CA GLU A 222 6.01 -4.20 -8.34
C GLU A 222 6.36 -5.06 -7.11
N ALA A 223 5.53 -6.05 -6.82
CA ALA A 223 5.80 -7.02 -5.75
C ALA A 223 6.72 -8.15 -6.24
N SER A 224 8.04 -7.92 -6.15
CA SER A 224 9.05 -8.89 -6.60
C SER A 224 9.07 -10.19 -5.78
N PRO A 225 9.73 -11.25 -6.27
CA PRO A 225 9.89 -12.50 -5.50
C PRO A 225 10.52 -12.30 -4.12
N ASP A 226 11.44 -11.35 -3.98
CA ASP A 226 12.04 -11.02 -2.69
C ASP A 226 11.06 -10.26 -1.78
N PHE A 227 10.27 -9.34 -2.36
CA PHE A 227 9.20 -8.65 -1.64
C PHE A 227 8.23 -9.66 -1.01
N ARG A 228 7.84 -10.71 -1.75
CA ARG A 228 6.94 -11.77 -1.26
C ARG A 228 7.39 -12.39 0.07
N HIS A 229 8.70 -12.48 0.28
CA HIS A 229 9.32 -13.13 1.44
C HIS A 229 10.02 -12.16 2.39
N TYR A 230 9.73 -10.86 2.28
CA TYR A 230 10.22 -9.88 3.23
C TYR A 230 9.89 -10.29 4.67
N SER A 231 10.87 -10.11 5.57
CA SER A 231 10.68 -10.31 7.01
C SER A 231 10.83 -8.98 7.76
N LYS A 232 12.03 -8.39 7.73
CA LYS A 232 12.35 -7.18 8.50
C LYS A 232 13.54 -6.44 7.90
N GLY A 233 13.73 -5.20 8.32
CA GLY A 233 14.82 -4.33 7.87
C GLY A 233 14.34 -3.35 6.80
N VAL A 234 15.25 -2.62 6.16
CA VAL A 234 14.90 -1.72 5.06
C VAL A 234 15.04 -2.49 3.75
N PHE A 235 13.92 -2.84 3.13
CA PHE A 235 13.87 -3.51 1.85
C PHE A 235 14.54 -2.68 0.76
N ALA A 236 15.55 -3.27 0.15
CA ALA A 236 16.33 -2.73 -0.97
C ALA A 236 16.54 -3.78 -2.07
N GLY A 237 15.69 -4.80 -2.09
CA GLY A 237 15.79 -5.92 -3.03
C GLY A 237 15.48 -5.52 -4.47
N GLU A 238 15.92 -6.36 -5.40
CA GLU A 238 15.65 -6.15 -6.82
C GLU A 238 14.14 -6.23 -7.11
N CYS A 239 13.68 -5.25 -7.87
CA CYS A 239 12.33 -5.17 -8.41
C CYS A 239 12.35 -4.31 -9.67
N GLY A 240 11.47 -4.64 -10.62
CA GLY A 240 11.20 -3.79 -11.76
C GLY A 240 10.26 -2.65 -11.41
N THR A 241 9.64 -2.08 -12.44
CA THR A 241 8.65 -1.00 -12.29
C THR A 241 7.33 -1.34 -12.99
N VAL A 242 7.08 -2.62 -13.26
CA VAL A 242 5.80 -3.08 -13.79
C VAL A 242 4.86 -3.23 -12.61
N GLN A 243 4.22 -2.11 -12.23
CA GLN A 243 3.40 -2.03 -11.03
C GLN A 243 2.24 -3.01 -11.09
N ASP A 244 2.22 -3.95 -10.15
CA ASP A 244 1.28 -5.06 -10.08
C ASP A 244 0.60 -5.14 -8.70
N HIS A 245 1.05 -4.38 -7.70
CA HIS A 245 0.51 -4.40 -6.35
C HIS A 245 0.25 -3.01 -5.78
N ALA A 246 -0.81 -2.86 -4.98
CA ALA A 246 -1.18 -1.61 -4.34
C ALA A 246 -0.95 -1.67 -2.83
N VAL A 247 -0.24 -0.68 -2.29
CA VAL A 247 0.10 -0.57 -0.87
C VAL A 247 -0.27 0.82 -0.33
N THR A 248 -0.18 1.00 0.99
CA THR A 248 -0.38 2.31 1.62
C THR A 248 0.88 2.75 2.35
N ILE A 249 1.47 3.87 1.93
CA ILE A 249 2.56 4.51 2.65
C ILE A 249 1.93 5.26 3.84
N VAL A 250 2.27 4.82 5.05
CA VAL A 250 1.73 5.35 6.32
C VAL A 250 2.77 6.13 7.11
N GLY A 251 3.92 6.40 6.49
CA GLY A 251 4.98 7.15 7.13
C GLY A 251 6.31 7.05 6.40
N TYR A 252 7.30 7.69 6.98
CA TYR A 252 8.71 7.57 6.61
C TYR A 252 9.57 7.90 7.83
N GLY A 253 10.83 7.50 7.80
CA GLY A 253 11.76 7.78 8.88
C GLY A 253 13.17 7.36 8.53
N THR A 254 14.02 7.31 9.55
CA THR A 254 15.40 6.85 9.43
C THR A 254 15.65 5.85 10.55
N THR A 255 16.29 4.72 10.24
CA THR A 255 16.68 3.74 11.26
C THR A 255 17.74 4.35 12.22
N PRO A 256 17.96 3.76 13.40
CA PRO A 256 19.05 4.20 14.29
C PRO A 256 20.43 4.22 13.62
N CYS A 257 20.63 3.38 12.58
CA CYS A 257 21.88 3.32 11.81
C CYS A 257 21.93 4.34 10.65
N GLY A 258 20.98 5.26 10.55
CA GLY A 258 20.98 6.30 9.52
C GLY A 258 20.38 5.89 8.17
N ILE A 259 19.72 4.73 8.07
CA ILE A 259 19.15 4.25 6.81
C ILE A 259 17.71 4.80 6.67
N PRO A 260 17.41 5.61 5.64
CA PRO A 260 16.07 6.14 5.46
C PRO A 260 15.10 5.04 4.98
N TYR A 261 13.81 5.17 5.31
CA TYR A 261 12.77 4.23 4.88
C TYR A 261 11.42 4.91 4.66
N TRP A 262 10.65 4.39 3.69
CA TRP A 262 9.19 4.48 3.66
C TRP A 262 8.60 3.44 4.62
N LEU A 263 7.60 3.80 5.43
CA LEU A 263 6.82 2.83 6.22
C LEU A 263 5.56 2.49 5.44
N VAL A 264 5.47 1.24 4.99
CA VAL A 264 4.42 0.79 4.06
C VAL A 264 3.57 -0.28 4.73
N LYS A 265 2.26 -0.05 4.77
CA LYS A 265 1.24 -1.01 5.20
C LYS A 265 0.84 -1.89 4.01
N ASN A 266 0.95 -3.20 4.18
CA ASN A 266 0.48 -4.19 3.22
C ASN A 266 -0.90 -4.75 3.64
N SER A 267 -1.51 -5.55 2.77
CA SER A 267 -2.83 -6.16 2.96
C SER A 267 -2.83 -7.69 2.89
N TRP A 268 -1.70 -8.32 3.23
CA TRP A 268 -1.54 -9.79 3.22
C TRP A 268 -1.64 -10.42 4.62
N GLY A 269 -2.24 -9.70 5.56
CA GLY A 269 -2.38 -10.14 6.95
C GLY A 269 -1.15 -9.82 7.81
N PRO A 270 -1.31 -9.78 9.15
CA PRO A 270 -0.23 -9.46 10.08
C PRO A 270 0.88 -10.53 10.14
N GLN A 271 0.62 -11.73 9.64
CA GLN A 271 1.57 -12.84 9.56
C GLN A 271 2.56 -12.71 8.39
N TRP A 272 2.30 -11.82 7.44
CA TRP A 272 3.24 -11.53 6.37
C TRP A 272 4.16 -10.39 6.79
N GLY A 273 5.47 -10.58 6.61
CA GLY A 273 6.46 -9.66 7.13
C GLY A 273 6.54 -9.78 8.66
N GLY A 274 7.72 -10.11 9.17
CA GLY A 274 8.08 -10.09 10.59
C GLY A 274 7.86 -8.74 11.31
N GLU A 275 7.35 -7.72 10.60
CA GLU A 275 6.94 -6.42 11.09
C GLU A 275 5.40 -6.24 11.13
N GLY A 276 4.64 -7.33 11.18
CA GLY A 276 3.20 -7.30 11.48
C GLY A 276 2.33 -6.86 10.30
N GLY A 277 2.69 -7.26 9.08
CA GLY A 277 2.00 -6.82 7.85
C GLY A 277 2.52 -5.52 7.25
N TYR A 278 3.63 -5.00 7.77
CA TYR A 278 4.32 -3.81 7.29
C TYR A 278 5.65 -4.16 6.62
N ILE A 279 6.12 -3.26 5.77
CA ILE A 279 7.45 -3.30 5.18
C ILE A 279 8.06 -1.90 5.23
N ARG A 280 9.36 -1.83 5.51
CA ARG A 280 10.15 -0.61 5.34
C ARG A 280 10.86 -0.68 4.01
N MET A 281 10.64 0.29 3.11
CA MET A 281 11.24 0.28 1.76
C MET A 281 12.26 1.43 1.61
N ARG A 282 13.37 1.19 0.92
CA ARG A 282 14.42 2.22 0.70
C ARG A 282 13.88 3.35 -0.19
N PRO A 283 13.87 4.61 0.28
CA PRO A 283 13.55 5.78 -0.52
C PRO A 283 14.79 6.29 -1.25
N ASN A 284 14.60 7.26 -2.14
CA ASN A 284 15.65 8.04 -2.80
C ASN A 284 16.67 7.16 -3.55
N VAL A 285 16.18 6.13 -4.23
CA VAL A 285 17.02 5.35 -5.15
C VAL A 285 17.36 6.19 -6.38
N SER A 286 18.38 5.78 -7.15
CA SER A 286 18.84 6.54 -8.33
C SER A 286 17.76 6.67 -9.40
N ASP A 287 16.85 5.70 -9.49
CA ASP A 287 15.70 5.74 -10.39
C ASP A 287 14.61 6.65 -9.81
N LYS A 288 14.25 7.71 -10.56
CA LYS A 288 13.21 8.66 -10.16
C LYS A 288 11.82 8.02 -10.00
N ARG A 289 11.60 6.84 -10.59
CA ARG A 289 10.39 6.02 -10.39
C ARG A 289 10.28 5.49 -8.96
N GLY A 290 11.36 5.56 -8.16
CA GLY A 290 11.44 5.02 -6.82
C GLY A 290 11.62 3.50 -6.82
N LEU A 291 12.02 2.94 -5.67
CA LEU A 291 12.19 1.49 -5.53
C LEU A 291 10.86 0.78 -5.85
N CYS A 292 10.90 -0.21 -6.75
CA CYS A 292 9.75 -0.95 -7.24
C CYS A 292 8.67 -0.10 -7.92
N GLY A 293 9.01 1.10 -8.40
CA GLY A 293 8.06 2.02 -9.00
C GLY A 293 7.18 2.79 -8.01
N ILE A 294 7.51 2.79 -6.71
CA ILE A 294 6.66 3.38 -5.65
C ILE A 294 6.28 4.86 -5.87
N ALA A 295 7.05 5.60 -6.67
CA ALA A 295 6.79 7.01 -6.96
C ALA A 295 6.10 7.25 -8.32
N MET A 296 5.80 6.21 -9.10
CA MET A 296 5.16 6.38 -10.42
C MET A 296 3.67 6.70 -10.32
N GLU A 297 2.96 6.01 -9.42
CA GLU A 297 1.50 6.08 -9.29
C GLU A 297 1.13 6.12 -7.81
N ALA A 298 0.86 7.33 -7.32
CA ALA A 298 0.48 7.55 -5.93
C ALA A 298 -0.68 8.53 -5.81
N TYR A 299 -1.60 8.25 -4.87
CA TYR A 299 -2.89 8.93 -4.76
C TYR A 299 -3.29 9.13 -3.30
N TYR A 300 -3.99 10.23 -3.01
CA TYR A 300 -4.54 10.46 -1.68
C TYR A 300 -5.90 11.18 -1.73
N PRO A 301 -6.88 10.75 -0.91
CA PRO A 301 -8.23 11.33 -0.91
C PRO A 301 -8.32 12.68 -0.18
N TYR A 302 -9.32 13.49 -0.51
CA TYR A 302 -9.64 14.75 0.19
C TYR A 302 -11.14 14.91 0.51
N ASN A 303 -11.45 15.87 1.39
CA ASN A 303 -12.81 16.31 1.71
C ASN A 303 -12.85 17.83 1.87
N LEU A 304 -13.73 18.46 1.10
CA LEU A 304 -13.88 19.91 0.96
C LEU A 304 -14.33 20.58 2.25
N LYS A 305 -15.08 19.90 3.13
CA LYS A 305 -15.48 20.46 4.44
C LYS A 305 -14.31 20.68 5.39
N PHE A 306 -13.24 19.90 5.27
CA PHE A 306 -12.08 19.98 6.17
C PHE A 306 -10.93 20.82 5.60
N GLY A 307 -11.02 21.21 4.32
CA GLY A 307 -10.08 22.10 3.62
C GLY A 307 -8.62 21.66 3.71
N THR A 308 -7.70 22.54 3.27
CA THR A 308 -6.26 22.41 3.57
C THR A 308 -5.91 22.87 5.00
N THR A 309 -6.90 23.33 5.77
CA THR A 309 -6.73 23.93 7.11
C THR A 309 -6.65 22.92 8.25
N ALA A 310 -6.94 21.63 8.01
CA ALA A 310 -6.76 20.57 9.01
C ALA A 310 -5.31 20.48 9.55
N PHE A 311 -4.31 20.95 8.78
CA PHE A 311 -2.90 20.93 9.15
C PHE A 311 -2.51 21.95 10.24
N ARG A 312 -3.26 23.05 10.42
CA ARG A 312 -2.94 24.07 11.44
C ARG A 312 -3.29 23.65 12.87
N LYS A 313 -4.17 22.67 13.06
CA LYS A 313 -4.61 22.25 14.40
C LYS A 313 -3.71 21.21 15.06
N GLU A 314 -2.79 20.57 14.32
CA GLU A 314 -1.88 19.54 14.86
C GLU A 314 -0.43 20.00 15.06
N GLY A 315 -0.14 21.30 14.93
CA GLY A 315 1.20 21.83 15.22
C GLY A 315 2.27 21.43 14.21
N PHE A 316 1.94 21.52 12.92
CA PHE A 316 2.93 21.64 11.85
C PHE A 316 3.18 23.11 11.52
#